data_AF-A0A6G0W5S5-F1
#
_entry.id   AF-A0A6G0W5S5-F1
#
_cell.length_a   1.000
_cell.length_b   1.000
_cell.length_c   1.000
_cell.angle_alpha   90.00
_cell.angle_beta   90.00
_cell.angle_gamma   90.00
#
_symmetry.space_group_name_H-M   'P 1'
#
loop_
_entity.id
_entity.type
_entity.pdbx_description
1 polymer ?
#
loop_
_entity_poly.entity_id
_entity_poly.type
_entity_poly.pdbx_seq_one_letter_code
_entity_poly.pdbx_strand_id
1 'polypeptide(L)'
;MFDQFLQVGHSRGIFELTNFSTLEFETVWSSIAVDTTAAWSRLWVPSCRHTAKDVFFMTLSVLKNGGKWLTNTLVFNIKAPTFQRMITKFISLLSPILHDAWVENVVTDQPMEKIVSSGSAFDKYPCARYATDVTFQQTNTPIRNADTYYSQKHHLHGLKAKVSVLPTGYAISCTNAYPGTEADITIFRKNIEFHRAQLVKKAGVQERIQDDGPLRNDFEDSWAVLVD
;
A
#
# COMPACT_ATOMS: atom_id res chain seq x y z
N MET A 1 -15.23 18.93 8.23
CA MET A 1 -15.31 18.86 6.75
C MET A 1 -15.90 17.53 6.32
N PHE A 2 -15.37 16.39 6.76
CA PHE A 2 -15.99 15.08 6.50
C PHE A 2 -17.45 15.02 6.97
N ASP A 3 -17.72 15.38 8.23
CA ASP A 3 -19.09 15.36 8.79
C ASP A 3 -20.03 16.34 8.04
N GLN A 4 -19.50 17.46 7.55
CA GLN A 4 -20.26 18.41 6.74
C GLN A 4 -20.61 17.83 5.37
N PHE A 5 -19.66 17.15 4.70
CA PHE A 5 -19.91 16.44 3.44
C PHE A 5 -20.91 15.30 3.63
N LEU A 6 -20.84 14.59 4.76
CA LEU A 6 -21.81 13.56 5.11
C LEU A 6 -23.22 14.14 5.33
N GLN A 7 -23.32 15.31 5.97
CA GLN A 7 -24.60 16.00 6.17
C GLN A 7 -25.21 16.55 4.87
N VAL A 8 -24.39 17.08 3.96
CA VAL A 8 -24.85 17.75 2.73
C VAL A 8 -25.08 16.76 1.57
N GLY A 9 -24.19 15.78 1.40
CA GLY A 9 -24.20 14.84 0.26
C GLY A 9 -24.62 13.41 0.61
N HIS A 10 -24.97 13.15 1.88
CA HIS A 10 -25.19 11.80 2.42
C HIS A 10 -23.98 10.87 2.18
N SER A 11 -24.17 9.56 2.35
CA SER A 11 -23.13 8.54 2.11
C SER A 11 -22.65 8.50 0.64
N ARG A 12 -23.51 8.91 -0.30
CA ARG A 12 -23.21 8.92 -1.74
C ARG A 12 -22.08 9.88 -2.10
N GLY A 13 -22.08 11.10 -1.54
CA GLY A 13 -21.02 12.07 -1.81
C GLY A 13 -19.64 11.61 -1.32
N ILE A 14 -19.57 10.86 -0.21
CA ILE A 14 -18.33 10.27 0.28
C ILE A 14 -17.81 9.21 -0.69
N PHE A 15 -18.67 8.28 -1.10
CA PHE A 15 -18.31 7.23 -2.06
C PHE A 15 -17.86 7.80 -3.41
N GLU A 16 -18.56 8.82 -3.91
CA GLU A 16 -18.19 9.51 -5.16
C GLU A 16 -16.84 10.21 -5.07
N LEU A 17 -16.38 10.59 -3.88
CA LEU A 17 -15.06 11.20 -3.70
C LEU A 17 -13.96 10.21 -3.38
N THR A 18 -14.23 9.09 -2.72
CA THR A 18 -13.16 8.20 -2.20
C THR A 18 -13.20 6.76 -2.73
N ASN A 19 -14.33 6.31 -3.29
CA ASN A 19 -14.68 4.89 -3.50
C ASN A 19 -14.89 4.08 -2.21
N PHE A 20 -14.95 4.72 -1.05
CA PHE A 20 -15.28 4.07 0.22
C PHE A 20 -16.72 4.42 0.59
N SER A 21 -17.48 3.41 1.01
CA SER A 21 -18.68 3.65 1.79
C SER A 21 -18.32 4.35 3.11
N THR A 22 -19.31 4.97 3.75
CA THR A 22 -19.10 5.58 5.07
C THR A 22 -18.61 4.54 6.08
N LEU A 23 -19.12 3.32 6.04
CA LEU A 23 -18.70 2.25 6.94
C LEU A 23 -17.24 1.87 6.72
N GLU A 24 -16.84 1.60 5.47
CA GLU A 24 -15.44 1.27 5.16
C GLU A 24 -14.49 2.41 5.56
N PHE A 25 -14.87 3.66 5.29
CA PHE A 25 -14.10 4.82 5.71
C PHE A 25 -13.90 4.85 7.24
N GLU A 26 -14.98 4.68 8.01
CA GLU A 26 -14.90 4.69 9.47
C GLU A 26 -14.13 3.50 10.02
N THR A 27 -14.25 2.31 9.42
CA THR A 27 -13.46 1.13 9.79
C THR A 27 -11.97 1.41 9.61
N VAL A 28 -11.58 1.93 8.44
CA VAL A 28 -10.19 2.29 8.18
C VAL A 28 -9.72 3.36 9.14
N TRP A 29 -10.46 4.47 9.24
CA TRP A 29 -10.10 5.59 10.09
C TRP A 29 -9.92 5.16 11.55
N SER A 30 -10.86 4.37 12.10
CA SER A 30 -10.81 3.92 13.49
C SER A 30 -9.57 3.11 13.81
N SER A 31 -9.04 2.35 12.85
CA SER A 31 -7.81 1.55 13.06
C SER A 31 -6.53 2.39 13.18
N ILE A 32 -6.53 3.62 12.68
CA ILE A 32 -5.35 4.51 12.66
C ILE A 32 -5.58 5.85 13.37
N ALA A 33 -6.79 6.11 13.88
CA ALA A 33 -7.22 7.42 14.34
C ALA A 33 -6.34 7.98 15.46
N VAL A 34 -5.96 7.12 16.42
CA VAL A 34 -5.17 7.52 17.59
C VAL A 34 -3.79 8.02 17.16
N ASP A 35 -3.04 7.19 16.44
CA ASP A 35 -1.67 7.51 16.02
C ASP A 35 -1.65 8.66 15.01
N THR A 36 -2.59 8.65 14.07
CA THR A 36 -2.69 9.70 13.04
C THR A 36 -3.03 11.05 13.66
N THR A 37 -3.97 11.10 14.61
CA THR A 37 -4.35 12.35 15.29
C THR A 37 -3.22 12.88 16.17
N ALA A 38 -2.54 12.00 16.89
CA ALA A 38 -1.40 12.37 17.72
C ALA A 38 -0.24 12.92 16.88
N ALA A 39 0.12 12.23 15.79
CA ALA A 39 1.16 12.67 14.88
C ALA A 39 0.79 13.99 14.17
N TRP A 40 -0.47 14.13 13.73
CA TRP A 40 -0.95 15.35 13.06
C TRP A 40 -0.89 16.57 13.97
N SER A 41 -1.25 16.41 15.24
CA SER A 41 -1.21 17.49 16.23
C SER A 41 0.22 17.97 16.51
N ARG A 42 1.20 17.06 16.48
CA ARG A 42 2.63 17.38 16.67
C ARG A 42 3.26 18.12 15.51
N LEU A 43 2.70 18.00 14.30
CA LEU A 43 3.21 18.72 13.12
C LEU A 43 3.01 20.24 13.20
N TRP A 44 2.43 20.78 14.28
CA TRP A 44 2.11 22.18 14.57
C TRP A 44 2.01 22.99 13.28
N VAL A 45 0.86 22.84 12.61
CA VAL A 45 0.48 23.73 11.51
C VAL A 45 -0.44 24.78 12.12
N PRO A 46 0.09 25.88 12.72
CA PRO A 46 -0.71 26.89 13.45
C PRO A 46 -1.79 27.59 12.59
N SER A 47 -1.86 27.28 11.30
CA SER A 47 -2.85 27.78 10.34
C SER A 47 -3.77 26.71 9.74
N CYS A 48 -3.58 25.42 10.03
CA CYS A 48 -4.46 24.37 9.48
C CYS A 48 -5.72 24.21 10.32
N ARG A 49 -6.87 24.54 9.72
CA ARG A 49 -8.19 24.44 10.37
C ARG A 49 -8.82 23.06 10.26
N HIS A 50 -8.11 22.08 9.68
CA HIS A 50 -8.63 20.76 9.36
C HIS A 50 -8.13 19.72 10.36
N THR A 51 -9.05 18.88 10.83
CA THR A 51 -8.72 17.74 11.69
C THR A 51 -7.95 16.67 10.89
N ALA A 52 -7.28 15.75 11.57
CA ALA A 52 -6.61 14.63 10.91
C ALA A 52 -7.58 13.79 10.06
N LYS A 53 -8.81 13.57 10.54
CA LYS A 53 -9.88 12.86 9.82
C LYS A 53 -10.30 13.58 8.54
N ASP A 54 -10.42 14.91 8.59
CA ASP A 54 -10.73 15.72 7.41
C ASP A 54 -9.63 15.59 6.34
N VAL A 55 -8.36 15.68 6.76
CA VAL A 55 -7.23 15.57 5.83
C VAL A 55 -7.08 14.14 5.30
N PHE A 56 -7.41 13.12 6.10
CA PHE A 56 -7.49 11.73 5.64
C PHE A 56 -8.55 11.56 4.54
N PHE A 57 -9.75 12.10 4.73
CA PHE A 57 -10.80 12.12 3.70
C PHE A 57 -10.36 12.81 2.40
N MET A 58 -9.76 14.00 2.50
CA MET A 58 -9.21 14.70 1.33
C MET A 58 -8.12 13.87 0.63
N THR A 59 -7.29 13.16 1.41
CA THR A 59 -6.20 12.33 0.89
C THR A 59 -6.75 11.18 0.06
N LEU A 60 -7.77 10.47 0.54
CA LEU A 60 -8.45 9.42 -0.25
C LEU A 60 -9.05 9.98 -1.54
N SER A 61 -9.62 11.19 -1.49
CA SER A 61 -10.13 11.85 -2.70
C SER A 61 -9.04 12.19 -3.71
N VAL A 62 -7.85 12.58 -3.25
CA VAL A 62 -6.68 12.80 -4.12
C VAL A 62 -6.19 11.49 -4.74
N LEU A 63 -6.12 10.42 -3.94
CA LEU A 63 -5.68 9.10 -4.39
C LEU A 63 -6.64 8.52 -5.45
N LYS A 64 -7.96 8.64 -5.25
CA LYS A 64 -8.97 8.24 -6.25
C LYS A 64 -8.77 8.95 -7.59
N ASN A 65 -8.47 10.24 -7.55
CA ASN A 65 -8.39 11.08 -8.75
C ASN A 65 -7.00 11.14 -9.39
N GLY A 66 -6.04 10.31 -8.96
CA GLY A 66 -4.70 10.23 -9.54
C GLY A 66 -3.93 11.56 -9.49
N GLY A 67 -4.15 12.38 -8.46
CA GLY A 67 -3.43 13.65 -8.34
C GLY A 67 -3.91 14.77 -9.27
N LYS A 68 -5.16 14.72 -9.76
CA LYS A 68 -5.83 15.89 -10.38
C LYS A 68 -6.13 16.95 -9.30
N TRP A 69 -5.09 17.69 -8.93
CA TRP A 69 -5.12 18.66 -7.83
C TRP A 69 -6.19 19.73 -8.02
N LEU A 70 -6.37 20.23 -9.24
CA LEU A 70 -7.33 21.30 -9.55
C LEU A 70 -8.77 20.89 -9.20
N THR A 71 -9.18 19.68 -9.56
CA THR A 71 -10.51 19.14 -9.23
C THR A 71 -10.74 19.12 -7.71
N ASN A 72 -9.77 18.62 -6.96
CA ASN A 72 -9.88 18.55 -5.49
C ASN A 72 -9.85 19.93 -4.84
N THR A 73 -9.09 20.89 -5.38
CA THR A 73 -9.03 22.25 -4.84
C THR A 73 -10.36 22.99 -4.98
N LEU A 74 -11.11 22.71 -6.05
CA LEU A 74 -12.45 23.24 -6.25
C LEU A 74 -13.45 22.58 -5.28
N VAL A 75 -13.41 21.25 -5.15
CA VAL A 75 -14.29 20.49 -4.24
C VAL A 75 -14.13 20.94 -2.80
N PHE A 76 -12.90 21.09 -2.32
CA PHE A 76 -12.62 21.44 -0.92
C PHE A 76 -12.52 22.95 -0.67
N ASN A 77 -12.55 23.77 -1.73
CA ASN A 77 -12.36 25.21 -1.68
C ASN A 77 -11.07 25.64 -0.94
N ILE A 78 -9.96 24.97 -1.25
CA ILE A 78 -8.62 25.24 -0.68
C ILE A 78 -7.68 25.62 -1.82
N LYS A 79 -6.91 26.70 -1.64
CA LYS A 79 -5.90 27.14 -2.63
C LYS A 79 -4.91 26.01 -2.93
N ALA A 80 -4.65 25.76 -4.22
CA ALA A 80 -3.83 24.63 -4.68
C ALA A 80 -2.47 24.47 -3.99
N PRO A 81 -1.65 25.53 -3.80
CA PRO A 81 -0.35 25.38 -3.12
C PRO A 81 -0.46 25.01 -1.64
N THR A 82 -1.57 25.36 -0.99
CA THR A 82 -1.84 24.98 0.41
C THR A 82 -2.32 23.54 0.46
N PHE A 83 -3.26 23.18 -0.43
CA PHE A 83 -3.82 21.84 -0.50
C PHE A 83 -2.76 20.78 -0.80
N GLN A 84 -1.96 20.97 -1.85
CA GLN A 84 -0.88 20.05 -2.21
C GLN A 84 0.09 19.81 -1.06
N ARG A 85 0.61 20.88 -0.46
CA ARG A 85 1.54 20.79 0.68
C ARG A 85 0.93 20.10 1.89
N MET A 86 -0.34 20.33 2.18
CA MET A 86 -1.05 19.68 3.28
C MET A 86 -1.17 18.18 3.04
N ILE A 87 -1.67 17.77 1.86
CA ILE A 87 -1.86 16.36 1.51
C ILE A 87 -0.52 15.62 1.44
N THR A 88 0.51 16.19 0.82
CA THR A 88 1.84 15.55 0.77
C THR A 88 2.42 15.32 2.16
N LYS A 89 2.35 16.32 3.06
CA LYS A 89 2.81 16.16 4.45
C LYS A 89 2.00 15.08 5.18
N PHE A 90 0.70 15.05 4.96
CA PHE A 90 -0.17 14.06 5.57
C PHE A 90 0.14 12.64 5.07
N ILE A 91 0.36 12.45 3.77
CA ILE A 91 0.77 11.15 3.20
C ILE A 91 2.09 10.67 3.80
N SER A 92 3.10 11.55 3.95
CA SER A 92 4.38 11.18 4.56
C SER A 92 4.24 10.74 6.03
N LEU A 93 3.28 11.31 6.76
CA LEU A 93 2.93 10.90 8.11
C LEU A 93 2.13 9.59 8.14
N LEU A 94 1.17 9.47 7.23
CA LEU A 94 0.21 8.37 7.19
C LEU A 94 0.83 7.05 6.71
N SER A 95 1.77 7.12 5.76
CA SER A 95 2.39 5.94 5.14
C SER A 95 3.00 4.96 6.16
N PRO A 96 3.87 5.37 7.11
CA PRO A 96 4.39 4.44 8.11
C PRO A 96 3.29 3.91 9.05
N ILE A 97 2.31 4.73 9.44
CA ILE A 97 1.21 4.32 10.32
C ILE A 97 0.37 3.20 9.66
N LEU A 98 0.06 3.34 8.37
CA LEU A 98 -0.66 2.30 7.63
C LEU A 98 0.16 1.02 7.47
N HIS A 99 1.46 1.14 7.23
CA HIS A 99 2.35 -0.01 7.11
C HIS A 99 2.42 -0.79 8.43
N ASP A 100 2.61 -0.10 9.55
CA ASP A 100 2.66 -0.71 10.88
C ASP A 100 1.33 -1.37 11.25
N ALA A 101 0.21 -0.69 10.96
CA ALA A 101 -1.11 -1.21 11.29
C ALA A 101 -1.47 -2.47 10.50
N TRP A 102 -1.17 -2.51 9.19
CA TRP A 102 -1.78 -3.48 8.27
C TRP A 102 -0.80 -4.33 7.45
N VAL A 103 0.50 -4.14 7.58
CA VAL A 103 1.51 -4.90 6.82
C VAL A 103 2.49 -5.59 7.76
N GLU A 104 3.05 -4.86 8.72
CA GLU A 104 4.17 -5.32 9.56
C GLU A 104 3.90 -6.67 10.25
N ASN A 105 2.72 -6.83 10.84
CA ASN A 105 2.38 -8.01 11.64
C ASN A 105 1.69 -9.14 10.85
N VAL A 106 1.28 -8.89 9.61
CA VAL A 106 0.51 -9.87 8.81
C VAL A 106 1.27 -11.18 8.63
N VAL A 107 2.59 -11.10 8.42
CA VAL A 107 3.48 -12.26 8.30
C VAL A 107 3.39 -13.20 9.51
N THR A 108 3.28 -12.61 10.70
CA THR A 108 3.23 -13.33 11.97
C THR A 108 1.82 -13.88 12.21
N ASP A 109 0.80 -13.11 11.84
CA ASP A 109 -0.62 -13.46 12.01
C ASP A 109 -1.13 -14.50 10.99
N GLN A 110 -0.43 -14.62 9.86
CA GLN A 110 -0.77 -15.51 8.74
C GLN A 110 0.43 -16.42 8.38
N PRO A 111 0.84 -17.32 9.29
CA PRO A 111 1.89 -18.29 8.99
C PRO A 111 1.36 -19.38 8.04
N MET A 112 2.25 -20.13 7.38
CA MET A 112 1.85 -21.08 6.32
C MET A 112 0.91 -22.18 6.82
N GLU A 113 1.08 -22.62 8.08
CA GLU A 113 0.22 -23.59 8.75
C GLU A 113 -1.24 -23.12 8.78
N LYS A 114 -1.46 -21.84 9.05
CA LYS A 114 -2.80 -21.23 9.09
C LYS A 114 -3.38 -21.07 7.70
N ILE A 115 -2.56 -20.67 6.73
CA ILE A 115 -2.98 -20.52 5.32
C ILE A 115 -3.42 -21.88 4.77
N VAL A 116 -2.63 -22.93 4.99
CA VAL A 116 -2.94 -24.28 4.49
C VAL A 116 -4.14 -24.89 5.22
N SER A 117 -4.18 -24.82 6.56
CA SER A 117 -5.29 -25.40 7.34
C SER A 117 -6.65 -24.72 7.09
N SER A 118 -6.64 -23.45 6.69
CA SER A 118 -7.85 -22.73 6.28
C SER A 118 -8.24 -22.96 4.81
N GLY A 119 -7.46 -23.75 4.05
CA GLY A 119 -7.71 -23.96 2.62
C GLY A 119 -7.48 -22.70 1.76
N SER A 120 -6.70 -21.74 2.26
CA SER A 120 -6.45 -20.45 1.58
C SER A 120 -5.11 -20.43 0.82
N ALA A 121 -4.43 -21.56 0.66
CA ALA A 121 -3.21 -21.63 -0.15
C ALA A 121 -3.53 -21.43 -1.64
N PHE A 122 -2.52 -21.13 -2.46
CA PHE A 122 -2.72 -21.05 -3.91
C PHE A 122 -3.08 -22.43 -4.48
N ASP A 123 -4.23 -22.54 -5.15
CA ASP A 123 -4.74 -23.82 -5.68
C ASP A 123 -3.74 -24.59 -6.55
N LYS A 124 -3.02 -23.87 -7.43
CA LYS A 124 -2.07 -24.47 -8.38
C LYS A 124 -0.63 -24.56 -7.84
N TYR A 125 -0.33 -23.81 -6.79
CA TYR A 125 1.03 -23.65 -6.26
C TYR A 125 1.02 -23.64 -4.73
N PRO A 126 0.62 -24.74 -4.07
CA PRO A 126 0.53 -24.78 -2.60
C PRO A 126 1.87 -24.55 -1.89
N CYS A 127 3.00 -24.75 -2.58
CA CYS A 127 4.34 -24.37 -2.10
C CYS A 127 4.60 -22.87 -2.05
N ALA A 128 3.82 -22.04 -2.72
CA ALA A 128 4.04 -20.60 -2.72
C ALA A 128 3.50 -19.96 -1.45
N ARG A 129 4.36 -19.24 -0.74
CA ARG A 129 3.96 -18.48 0.45
C ARG A 129 3.22 -17.19 0.08
N TYR A 130 3.68 -16.51 -0.96
CA TYR A 130 3.12 -15.25 -1.44
C TYR A 130 3.45 -15.04 -2.92
N ALA A 131 2.72 -14.13 -3.54
CA ALA A 131 3.07 -13.56 -4.83
C ALA A 131 3.71 -12.18 -4.63
N THR A 132 4.60 -11.78 -5.53
CA THR A 132 5.12 -10.41 -5.54
C THR A 132 5.19 -9.88 -6.95
N ASP A 133 4.88 -8.59 -7.08
CA ASP A 133 4.86 -7.89 -8.36
C ASP A 133 5.33 -6.44 -8.15
N VAL A 134 5.84 -5.83 -9.22
CA VAL A 134 6.20 -4.43 -9.30
C VAL A 134 5.13 -3.67 -10.09
N THR A 135 4.39 -2.82 -9.39
CA THR A 135 3.38 -1.97 -10.02
C THR A 135 3.99 -0.65 -10.49
N PHE A 136 3.69 -0.28 -11.75
CA PHE A 136 4.01 1.04 -12.29
C PHE A 136 2.84 2.02 -12.08
N GLN A 137 3.14 3.16 -11.47
CA GLN A 137 2.21 4.27 -11.29
C GLN A 137 2.67 5.46 -12.15
N GLN A 138 1.88 5.80 -13.16
CA GLN A 138 2.14 6.99 -13.98
C GLN A 138 2.09 8.26 -13.11
N THR A 139 3.02 9.17 -13.38
CA THR A 139 3.05 10.52 -12.80
C THR A 139 3.05 11.58 -13.89
N ASN A 140 2.89 12.84 -13.49
CA ASN A 140 3.24 13.96 -14.38
C ASN A 140 4.73 13.88 -14.74
N THR A 141 5.09 14.33 -15.95
CA THR A 141 6.50 14.46 -16.35
C THR A 141 7.19 15.46 -15.44
N PRO A 142 8.26 15.06 -14.74
CA PRO A 142 8.97 15.99 -13.88
C PRO A 142 9.79 16.96 -14.74
N ILE A 143 9.84 18.22 -14.32
CA ILE A 143 10.59 19.29 -15.03
C ILE A 143 12.09 19.01 -15.00
N ARG A 144 12.58 18.35 -13.94
CA ARG A 144 13.97 17.93 -13.75
C ARG A 144 14.04 16.42 -13.70
N ASN A 145 15.09 15.84 -14.29
CA ASN A 145 15.34 14.39 -14.28
C ASN A 145 14.21 13.56 -14.91
N ALA A 146 13.56 14.07 -15.96
CA ALA A 146 12.50 13.36 -16.69
C ALA A 146 12.94 11.93 -17.07
N ASP A 147 14.14 11.81 -17.64
CA ASP A 147 14.70 10.53 -18.06
C ASP A 147 14.76 9.51 -16.93
N THR A 148 15.04 9.94 -15.68
CA THR A 148 15.11 9.04 -14.51
C THR A 148 13.78 8.37 -14.22
N TYR A 149 12.66 9.03 -14.50
CA TYR A 149 11.32 8.51 -14.25
C TYR A 149 10.66 7.93 -15.50
N TYR A 150 11.31 7.97 -16.66
CA TYR A 150 10.78 7.42 -17.89
C TYR A 150 10.90 5.89 -17.92
N SER A 151 9.78 5.20 -18.05
CA SER A 151 9.76 3.75 -18.22
C SER A 151 9.76 3.38 -19.71
N GLN A 152 10.78 2.64 -20.14
CA GLN A 152 10.85 2.14 -21.53
C GLN A 152 9.72 1.16 -21.85
N LYS A 153 9.34 0.28 -20.90
CA LYS A 153 8.27 -0.72 -21.05
C LYS A 153 6.90 -0.07 -21.29
N HIS A 154 6.62 1.04 -20.60
CA HIS A 154 5.30 1.68 -20.62
C HIS A 154 5.23 2.94 -21.49
N HIS A 155 6.38 3.45 -21.97
CA HIS A 155 6.49 4.73 -22.66
C HIS A 155 5.91 5.93 -21.88
N LEU A 156 5.95 5.86 -20.54
CA LEU A 156 5.36 6.84 -19.63
C LEU A 156 6.35 7.20 -18.52
N HIS A 157 6.19 8.40 -17.96
CA HIS A 157 6.88 8.80 -16.74
C HIS A 157 6.13 8.30 -15.52
N GLY A 158 6.85 7.77 -14.54
CA GLY A 158 6.22 7.27 -13.33
C GLY A 158 7.17 6.74 -12.29
N LEU A 159 6.55 6.15 -11.28
CA LEU A 159 7.19 5.48 -10.17
C LEU A 159 6.84 3.99 -10.21
N LYS A 160 7.66 3.19 -9.55
CA LYS A 160 7.45 1.77 -9.36
C LYS A 160 7.47 1.43 -7.88
N ALA A 161 6.62 0.53 -7.43
CA ALA A 161 6.69 -0.02 -6.09
C ALA A 161 6.43 -1.52 -6.14
N LYS A 162 7.16 -2.29 -5.34
CA LYS A 162 6.96 -3.73 -5.22
C LYS A 162 6.08 -4.02 -4.02
N VAL A 163 5.09 -4.88 -4.22
CA VAL A 163 4.23 -5.39 -3.14
C VAL A 163 4.33 -6.90 -3.11
N SER A 164 4.37 -7.48 -1.91
CA SER A 164 4.25 -8.92 -1.70
C SER A 164 2.91 -9.20 -1.01
N VAL A 165 2.12 -10.15 -1.53
CA VAL A 165 0.74 -10.42 -1.10
C VAL A 165 0.53 -11.92 -0.87
N LEU A 166 -0.06 -12.27 0.26
CA LEU A 166 -0.46 -13.64 0.60
C LEU A 166 -1.62 -14.11 -0.29
N PRO A 167 -1.85 -15.42 -0.44
CA PRO A 167 -3.03 -15.93 -1.16
C PRO A 167 -4.36 -15.52 -0.52
N THR A 168 -4.36 -15.14 0.76
CA THR A 168 -5.50 -14.54 1.47
C THR A 168 -5.76 -13.07 1.12
N GLY A 169 -4.94 -12.46 0.27
CA GLY A 169 -5.09 -11.07 -0.19
C GLY A 169 -4.42 -10.01 0.69
N TYR A 170 -3.81 -10.39 1.82
CA TYR A 170 -3.12 -9.43 2.68
C TYR A 170 -1.70 -9.13 2.17
N ALA A 171 -1.35 -7.84 2.15
CA ALA A 171 0.01 -7.40 1.89
C ALA A 171 0.92 -7.72 3.09
N ILE A 172 2.12 -8.21 2.80
CA ILE A 172 3.16 -8.55 3.79
C ILE A 172 4.46 -7.75 3.60
N SER A 173 4.56 -7.00 2.51
CA SER A 173 5.64 -6.06 2.26
C SER A 173 5.23 -5.06 1.19
N CYS A 174 5.65 -3.81 1.35
CA CYS A 174 5.60 -2.79 0.33
C CYS A 174 6.94 -2.04 0.33
N THR A 175 7.56 -1.85 -0.82
CA THR A 175 8.81 -1.09 -0.91
C THR A 175 8.54 0.42 -0.98
N ASN A 176 9.56 1.21 -0.69
CA ASN A 176 9.60 2.59 -1.17
C ASN A 176 9.45 2.67 -2.69
N ALA A 177 9.07 3.85 -3.18
CA ALA A 177 8.96 4.10 -4.61
C ALA A 177 10.35 4.16 -5.28
N TYR A 178 10.45 3.51 -6.44
CA TYR A 178 11.59 3.54 -7.34
C TYR A 178 11.26 4.37 -8.59
N PRO A 179 12.27 4.95 -9.27
CA PRO A 179 12.05 5.62 -10.53
C PRO A 179 11.58 4.67 -11.64
N GLY A 180 10.83 5.18 -12.62
CA GLY A 180 10.30 4.39 -13.74
C GLY A 180 11.35 3.67 -14.61
N THR A 181 12.61 4.13 -14.58
CA THR A 181 13.75 3.47 -15.26
C THR A 181 14.23 2.21 -14.56
N GLU A 182 13.94 2.04 -13.27
CA GLU A 182 14.42 0.91 -12.50
C GLU A 182 13.77 -0.38 -13.00
N ALA A 183 14.60 -1.40 -13.27
CA ALA A 183 14.12 -2.70 -13.73
C ALA A 183 13.46 -3.48 -12.58
N ASP A 184 12.38 -4.21 -12.90
CA ASP A 184 11.56 -4.91 -11.89
C ASP A 184 12.39 -5.95 -11.13
N ILE A 185 13.27 -6.68 -11.85
CA ILE A 185 14.23 -7.62 -11.26
C ILE A 185 15.22 -6.94 -10.30
N THR A 186 15.63 -5.70 -10.57
CA THR A 186 16.53 -4.96 -9.68
C THR A 186 15.80 -4.57 -8.40
N ILE A 187 14.54 -4.15 -8.50
CA ILE A 187 13.70 -3.86 -7.34
C ILE A 187 13.50 -5.11 -6.48
N PHE A 188 13.20 -6.25 -7.11
CA PHE A 188 13.08 -7.54 -6.42
C PHE A 188 14.38 -7.88 -5.66
N ARG A 189 15.54 -7.78 -6.32
CA ARG A 189 16.85 -8.07 -5.71
C ARG A 189 17.22 -7.11 -4.59
N LYS A 190 16.84 -5.83 -4.67
CA LYS A 190 17.04 -4.88 -3.56
C LYS A 190 16.29 -5.28 -2.29
N ASN A 191 15.24 -6.11 -2.41
CA ASN A 191 14.45 -6.60 -1.29
C ASN A 191 14.72 -8.09 -0.97
N ILE A 192 15.90 -8.60 -1.35
CA ILE A 192 16.23 -10.04 -1.20
C ILE A 192 16.24 -10.51 0.25
N GLU A 193 16.63 -9.66 1.21
CA GLU A 193 16.69 -10.05 2.63
C GLU A 193 15.30 -10.33 3.21
N PHE A 194 14.30 -9.54 2.82
CA PHE A 194 12.90 -9.85 3.13
C PHE A 194 12.51 -11.21 2.54
N HIS A 195 12.83 -11.45 1.26
CA HIS A 195 12.46 -12.70 0.59
C HIS A 195 13.10 -13.91 1.28
N ARG A 196 14.39 -13.83 1.59
CA ARG A 196 15.11 -14.87 2.34
C ARG A 196 14.45 -15.14 3.68
N ALA A 197 14.20 -14.10 4.48
CA ALA A 197 13.59 -14.26 5.79
C ALA A 197 12.19 -14.88 5.73
N GLN A 198 11.39 -14.53 4.72
CA GLN A 198 10.02 -15.01 4.61
C GLN A 198 9.89 -16.41 4.01
N LEU A 199 10.86 -16.87 3.22
CA LEU A 199 10.74 -18.16 2.55
C LEU A 199 11.24 -19.33 3.40
N VAL A 200 11.96 -19.11 4.50
CA VAL A 200 12.42 -20.21 5.36
C VAL A 200 11.23 -20.93 6.02
N LYS A 201 11.20 -22.27 5.89
CA LYS A 201 10.26 -23.12 6.61
C LYS A 201 10.61 -23.16 8.10
N LYS A 202 9.61 -23.03 8.95
CA LYS A 202 9.77 -23.24 10.41
C LYS A 202 10.03 -24.72 10.69
N ALA A 203 11.23 -25.00 11.19
CA ALA A 203 11.67 -26.36 11.51
C ALA A 203 10.71 -27.07 12.48
N GLY A 204 10.49 -28.37 12.24
CA GLY A 204 9.60 -29.21 13.06
C GLY A 204 8.10 -28.96 12.89
N VAL A 205 7.68 -27.90 12.18
CA VAL A 205 6.28 -27.58 11.92
C VAL A 205 5.98 -27.57 10.42
N GLN A 206 6.67 -26.73 9.66
CA GLN A 206 6.36 -26.47 8.25
C GLN A 206 6.99 -27.49 7.29
N GLU A 207 8.06 -28.16 7.70
CA GLU A 207 8.71 -29.24 6.92
C GLU A 207 7.75 -30.41 6.63
N ARG A 208 6.73 -30.59 7.48
CA ARG A 208 5.73 -31.66 7.35
C ARG A 208 4.57 -31.28 6.44
N ILE A 209 4.47 -30.02 6.04
CA ILE A 209 3.42 -29.58 5.12
C ILE A 209 3.81 -30.07 3.72
N GLN A 210 2.93 -30.87 3.12
CA GLN A 210 3.09 -31.27 1.73
C GLN A 210 2.84 -30.06 0.83
N ASP A 211 3.85 -29.68 0.06
CA ASP A 211 3.84 -28.46 -0.75
C ASP A 211 3.90 -28.74 -2.25
N ASP A 212 4.18 -29.99 -2.65
CA ASP A 212 4.28 -30.50 -4.02
C ASP A 212 5.03 -29.56 -4.98
N GLY A 213 6.01 -28.82 -4.44
CA GLY A 213 6.76 -27.83 -5.19
C GLY A 213 7.68 -28.49 -6.21
N PRO A 214 7.81 -27.94 -7.43
CA PRO A 214 8.62 -28.55 -8.49
C PRO A 214 10.12 -28.64 -8.15
N LEU A 215 10.60 -27.80 -7.22
CA LEU A 215 12.00 -27.74 -6.77
C LEU A 215 12.18 -28.19 -5.31
N ARG A 216 11.22 -28.96 -4.76
CA ARG A 216 11.24 -29.38 -3.36
C ARG A 216 12.54 -30.09 -2.95
N ASN A 217 13.13 -30.90 -3.85
CA ASN A 217 14.36 -31.64 -3.55
C ASN A 217 15.60 -30.74 -3.50
N ASP A 218 15.57 -29.60 -4.19
CA ASP A 218 16.69 -28.64 -4.22
C ASP A 218 16.55 -27.58 -3.11
N PHE A 219 15.32 -27.34 -2.64
CA PHE A 219 14.97 -26.31 -1.67
C PHE A 219 14.00 -26.82 -0.59
N GLU A 220 14.36 -27.91 0.09
CA GLU A 220 13.49 -28.59 1.05
C GLU A 220 13.02 -27.69 2.20
N ASP A 221 13.91 -26.82 2.68
CA ASP A 221 13.70 -25.89 3.80
C ASP A 221 13.07 -24.56 3.39
N SER A 222 12.64 -24.40 2.14
CA SER A 222 12.10 -23.14 1.64
C SER A 222 10.71 -23.29 1.03
N TRP A 223 9.89 -22.29 1.26
CA TRP A 223 8.71 -21.99 0.48
C TRP A 223 9.09 -21.33 -0.85
N ALA A 224 8.14 -21.27 -1.78
CA ALA A 224 8.28 -20.56 -3.03
C ALA A 224 7.67 -19.14 -2.95
N VAL A 225 8.10 -18.28 -3.86
CA VAL A 225 7.48 -16.99 -4.17
C VAL A 225 7.04 -17.02 -5.63
N LEU A 226 5.81 -16.55 -5.91
CA LEU A 226 5.35 -16.34 -7.27
C LEU A 226 5.76 -14.93 -7.74
N VAL A 227 6.27 -14.86 -8.97
CA VAL A 227 6.70 -13.62 -9.63
C VAL A 227 6.16 -13.63 -11.07
N ASP A 228 5.98 -12.45 -11.66
CA ASP A 228 5.56 -12.27 -13.06
C ASP A 228 6.74 -12.34 -14.06
#